data_AF-A0A540W368-F1
#
_entry.id   AF-A0A540W368-F1
#
_cell.length_a   1.000
_cell.length_b   1.000
_cell.length_c   1.000
_cell.angle_alpha   90.00
_cell.angle_beta   90.00
_cell.angle_gamma   90.00
#
_symmetry.space_group_name_H-M   'P 1'
#
loop_
_entity.id
_entity.type
_entity.pdbx_description
1 polymer ?
#
loop_
_entity_poly.entity_id
_entity_poly.type
_entity_poly.pdbx_seq_one_letter_code
_entity_poly.pdbx_strand_id
1 'polypeptide(L)'
;MSSTVTAATTTATAAKSGKALGRVVWTLRILLALFFALASALPKLLALPAATTVFDAIGVGHWFMYLTGLVELAGAVGLLVRRLAGPAATALIIFLAFAFVTQLTAMHGENAGTPFIFMAPLAVIAWNRRAETAELLRRPR
;
A
#
# COMPACT_ATOMS: atom_id res chain seq x y z
N MET A 1 30.57 -32.17 -23.90
CA MET A 1 30.72 -31.45 -22.62
C MET A 1 30.21 -30.00 -22.65
N SER A 2 29.25 -29.63 -23.53
CA SER A 2 28.86 -28.22 -23.72
C SER A 2 27.49 -27.83 -23.13
N SER A 3 26.76 -28.77 -22.53
CA SER A 3 25.38 -28.55 -22.06
C SER A 3 25.30 -28.00 -20.62
N THR A 4 26.38 -28.09 -19.84
CA THR A 4 26.40 -27.72 -18.41
C THR A 4 26.66 -26.24 -18.16
N VAL A 5 27.35 -25.53 -19.07
CA VAL A 5 27.69 -24.10 -18.92
C VAL A 5 26.48 -23.20 -19.15
N THR A 6 25.58 -23.57 -20.07
CA THR A 6 24.36 -22.81 -20.38
C THR A 6 23.35 -22.83 -19.23
N ALA A 7 23.17 -23.98 -18.56
CA ALA A 7 22.24 -24.11 -17.43
C ALA A 7 22.70 -23.31 -16.19
N ALA A 8 24.01 -23.28 -15.91
CA ALA A 8 24.57 -22.51 -14.80
C ALA A 8 24.40 -20.99 -14.98
N THR A 9 24.57 -20.50 -16.21
CA THR A 9 24.48 -19.07 -16.55
C THR A 9 23.04 -18.54 -16.45
N THR A 10 22.05 -19.32 -16.88
CA THR A 10 20.62 -18.99 -16.77
C THR A 10 20.17 -18.94 -15.30
N THR A 11 20.63 -19.89 -14.48
CA THR A 11 20.27 -19.96 -13.05
C THR A 11 20.86 -18.81 -12.24
N ALA A 12 22.11 -18.42 -12.51
CA ALA A 12 22.76 -17.28 -11.84
C ALA A 12 22.08 -15.93 -12.19
N THR A 13 21.66 -15.76 -13.45
CA THR A 13 20.96 -14.55 -13.91
C THR A 13 19.56 -14.44 -13.29
N ALA A 14 18.81 -15.56 -13.22
CA ALA A 14 17.51 -15.63 -12.56
C ALA A 14 17.60 -15.39 -11.03
N ALA A 15 18.63 -15.92 -10.37
CA ALA A 15 18.86 -15.67 -8.94
C ALA A 15 19.22 -14.20 -8.64
N LYS A 16 19.95 -13.52 -9.54
CA LYS A 16 20.29 -12.10 -9.42
C LYS A 16 19.07 -11.20 -9.63
N SER A 17 18.19 -11.53 -10.59
CA SER A 17 16.96 -10.77 -10.84
C SER A 17 15.97 -10.88 -9.67
N GLY A 18 15.83 -12.06 -9.05
CA GLY A 18 14.99 -12.27 -7.87
C GLY A 18 15.42 -11.43 -6.66
N LYS A 19 16.73 -11.29 -6.43
CA LYS A 19 17.30 -10.44 -5.36
C LYS A 19 17.09 -8.94 -5.62
N ALA A 20 17.16 -8.51 -6.88
CA ALA A 20 16.91 -7.11 -7.26
C ALA A 20 15.44 -6.73 -7.08
N LEU A 21 14.51 -7.57 -7.57
CA LEU A 21 13.08 -7.37 -7.40
C LEU A 21 12.68 -7.34 -5.91
N GLY A 22 13.25 -8.23 -5.10
CA GLY A 22 13.03 -8.26 -3.65
C GLY A 22 13.42 -6.94 -2.97
N ARG A 23 14.55 -6.34 -3.38
CA ARG A 23 14.98 -5.02 -2.87
C ARG A 23 14.03 -3.90 -3.31
N VAL A 24 13.61 -3.87 -4.58
CA VAL A 24 12.66 -2.86 -5.09
C VAL A 24 11.34 -2.91 -4.33
N VAL A 25 10.76 -4.11 -4.16
CA VAL A 25 9.50 -4.30 -3.42
C VAL A 25 9.66 -3.92 -1.96
N TRP A 26 10.81 -4.23 -1.35
CA TRP A 26 11.10 -3.81 0.02
C TRP A 26 11.17 -2.29 0.15
N THR A 27 11.93 -1.62 -0.72
CA THR A 27 12.01 -0.14 -0.75
C THR A 27 10.64 0.48 -0.94
N LEU A 28 9.84 -0.05 -1.87
CA LEU A 28 8.50 0.43 -2.14
C LEU A 28 7.60 0.34 -0.90
N ARG A 29 7.65 -0.77 -0.17
CA ARG A 29 6.92 -0.94 1.09
C ARG A 29 7.31 0.09 2.14
N ILE A 30 8.61 0.35 2.31
CA ILE A 30 9.08 1.34 3.28
C ILE A 30 8.61 2.75 2.89
N LEU A 31 8.78 3.13 1.62
CA LEU A 31 8.35 4.45 1.14
C LEU A 31 6.85 4.66 1.29
N LEU A 32 6.03 3.68 0.90
CA LEU A 32 4.58 3.77 1.06
C LEU A 32 4.16 3.78 2.52
N ALA A 33 4.77 2.94 3.37
CA ALA A 33 4.47 2.93 4.79
C ALA A 33 4.78 4.28 5.44
N LEU A 34 5.92 4.89 5.11
CA LEU A 34 6.27 6.22 5.59
C LEU A 34 5.31 7.28 5.09
N PHE A 35 4.92 7.22 3.80
CA PHE A 35 3.94 8.16 3.25
C PHE A 35 2.58 8.03 3.95
N PHE A 36 2.02 6.83 4.02
CA PHE A 36 0.71 6.62 4.66
C PHE A 36 0.72 6.95 6.15
N ALA A 37 1.82 6.66 6.86
CA ALA A 37 1.92 7.00 8.28
C ALA A 37 2.11 8.50 8.52
N LEU A 38 3.06 9.14 7.82
CA LEU A 38 3.52 10.49 8.14
C LEU A 38 2.84 11.59 7.32
N ALA A 39 2.68 11.37 6.02
CA ALA A 39 2.07 12.35 5.13
C ALA A 39 0.54 12.24 5.10
N SER A 40 0.00 11.04 5.31
CA SER A 40 -1.46 10.82 5.26
C SER A 40 -2.11 10.72 6.64
N ALA A 41 -1.73 9.76 7.47
CA ALA A 41 -2.41 9.46 8.72
C ALA A 41 -2.12 10.49 9.82
N LEU A 42 -0.86 10.89 9.99
CA LEU A 42 -0.44 11.79 11.06
C LEU A 42 -1.20 13.13 11.06
N PRO A 43 -1.36 13.86 9.93
CA PRO A 43 -2.15 15.09 9.92
C PRO A 43 -3.61 14.88 10.32
N LYS A 44 -4.21 13.72 9.97
CA LYS A 44 -5.59 13.38 10.32
C LYS A 44 -5.74 13.05 11.80
N LEU A 45 -4.80 12.29 12.35
CA LEU A 45 -4.83 11.87 13.76
C LEU A 45 -4.49 13.01 14.73
N LEU A 46 -3.69 13.97 14.29
CA LEU A 46 -3.36 15.17 15.07
C LEU A 46 -4.28 16.36 14.77
N ALA A 47 -5.28 16.19 13.90
CA ALA A 47 -6.19 17.25 13.47
C ALA A 47 -5.47 18.52 12.99
N LEU A 48 -4.41 18.35 12.19
CA LEU A 48 -3.68 19.47 11.61
C LEU A 48 -4.53 20.16 10.53
N PRO A 49 -4.34 21.47 10.30
CA PRO A 49 -5.11 22.23 9.30
C PRO A 49 -5.12 21.62 7.90
N ALA A 50 -4.02 20.96 7.50
CA ALA A 50 -3.88 20.26 6.24
C ALA A 50 -4.90 19.11 6.07
N ALA A 51 -5.37 18.51 7.16
CA ALA A 51 -6.40 17.46 7.15
C ALA A 51 -7.78 18.03 7.48
N THR A 52 -7.91 18.84 8.52
CA THR A 52 -9.22 19.33 8.98
C THR A 52 -9.95 20.10 7.88
N THR A 53 -9.24 20.96 7.13
CA THR A 53 -9.84 21.72 6.02
C THR A 53 -10.50 20.82 4.97
N VAL A 54 -9.86 19.70 4.62
CA VAL A 54 -10.37 18.75 3.63
C VAL A 54 -11.57 17.99 4.19
N PHE A 55 -11.49 17.51 5.44
CA PHE A 55 -12.57 16.74 6.06
C PHE A 55 -13.77 17.59 6.49
N ASP A 56 -13.57 18.87 6.75
CA ASP A 56 -14.63 19.85 6.96
C ASP A 56 -15.40 20.08 5.66
N ALA A 57 -14.70 20.17 4.52
CA ALA A 57 -15.33 20.26 3.20
C ALA A 57 -16.14 18.99 2.85
N ILE A 58 -15.69 17.81 3.28
CA ILE A 58 -16.45 16.56 3.13
C ILE A 58 -17.75 16.57 3.96
N GLY A 59 -17.79 17.28 5.10
CA GLY A 59 -19.02 17.53 5.86
C GLY A 59 -19.55 16.38 6.71
N VAL A 60 -18.85 15.25 6.80
CA VAL A 60 -19.25 14.05 7.59
C VAL A 60 -18.84 14.15 9.08
N GLY A 61 -17.97 15.13 9.39
CA GLY A 61 -17.46 15.41 10.74
C GLY A 61 -16.11 14.76 11.04
N HIS A 62 -15.45 15.21 12.12
CA HIS A 62 -14.06 14.85 12.44
C HIS A 62 -13.87 13.38 12.83
N TRP A 63 -14.90 12.69 13.31
CA TRP A 63 -14.80 11.25 13.61
C TRP A 63 -14.38 10.44 12.37
N PHE A 64 -14.85 10.84 11.17
CA PHE A 64 -14.51 10.19 9.91
C PHE A 64 -13.05 10.45 9.51
N MET A 65 -12.54 11.66 9.81
CA MET A 65 -11.13 12.01 9.66
C MET A 65 -10.24 11.10 10.52
N TYR A 66 -10.56 10.96 11.81
CA TYR A 66 -9.80 10.10 12.72
C TYR A 66 -9.88 8.62 12.31
N LEU A 67 -11.06 8.15 11.88
CA LEU A 67 -11.23 6.79 11.38
C LEU A 67 -10.35 6.54 10.15
N THR A 68 -10.34 7.47 9.19
CA THR A 68 -9.50 7.39 7.99
C THR A 68 -8.02 7.37 8.37
N GLY A 69 -7.59 8.28 9.24
CA GLY A 69 -6.21 8.30 9.74
C GLY A 69 -5.81 6.99 10.42
N LEU A 70 -6.69 6.38 11.20
CA LEU A 70 -6.43 5.10 11.86
C LEU A 70 -6.29 3.95 10.85
N VAL A 71 -7.17 3.89 9.84
CA VAL A 71 -7.11 2.86 8.79
C VAL A 71 -5.82 2.99 7.96
N GLU A 72 -5.45 4.22 7.58
CA GLU A 72 -4.21 4.48 6.84
C GLU A 72 -2.97 4.10 7.67
N LEU A 73 -2.96 4.43 8.96
CA LEU A 73 -1.86 4.07 9.86
C LEU A 73 -1.76 2.54 10.04
N ALA A 74 -2.89 1.86 10.22
CA ALA A 74 -2.93 0.40 10.33
C ALA A 74 -2.41 -0.26 9.04
N GLY A 75 -2.80 0.27 7.87
CA GLY A 75 -2.27 -0.16 6.58
C GLY A 75 -0.76 0.06 6.47
N ALA A 76 -0.26 1.23 6.87
CA ALA A 76 1.17 1.55 6.88
C ALA A 76 1.98 0.59 7.75
N VAL A 77 1.52 0.32 8.97
CA VAL A 77 2.14 -0.67 9.88
C VAL A 77 2.09 -2.06 9.26
N GLY A 78 0.96 -2.44 8.65
CA GLY A 78 0.82 -3.71 7.93
C GLY A 78 1.80 -3.89 6.77
N LEU A 79 2.15 -2.81 6.05
CA LEU A 79 3.16 -2.84 4.99
C LEU A 79 4.57 -3.13 5.52
N LEU A 80 4.90 -2.71 6.74
CA LEU A 80 6.20 -2.96 7.38
C LEU A 80 6.34 -4.43 7.82
N VAL A 81 5.24 -5.06 8.25
CA VAL A 81 5.25 -6.47 8.64
C VAL A 81 5.27 -7.37 7.40
N ARG A 82 6.37 -8.08 7.18
CA ARG A 82 6.60 -8.87 5.95
C ARG A 82 5.46 -9.83 5.59
N ARG A 83 4.86 -10.48 6.60
CA ARG A 83 3.72 -11.39 6.43
C ARG A 83 2.41 -10.67 6.10
N LEU A 84 2.19 -9.47 6.65
CA LEU A 84 0.96 -8.69 6.45
C LEU A 84 1.02 -7.75 5.25
N ALA A 85 2.17 -7.58 4.61
CA ALA A 85 2.36 -6.62 3.54
C ALA A 85 1.41 -6.83 2.35
N GLY A 86 1.13 -8.09 1.98
CA GLY A 86 0.16 -8.42 0.94
C GLY A 86 -1.28 -8.01 1.34
N PRO A 87 -1.84 -8.54 2.44
CA PRO A 87 -3.16 -8.14 2.94
C PRO A 87 -3.31 -6.63 3.16
N ALA A 88 -2.29 -5.98 3.76
CA ALA A 88 -2.30 -4.55 4.04
C ALA A 88 -2.34 -3.71 2.75
N ALA A 89 -1.55 -4.10 1.73
CA ALA A 89 -1.59 -3.44 0.45
C ALA A 89 -2.96 -3.55 -0.22
N THR A 90 -3.58 -4.75 -0.19
CA THR A 90 -4.93 -4.96 -0.70
C THR A 90 -5.97 -4.13 0.05
N ALA A 91 -5.91 -4.11 1.37
CA ALA A 91 -6.82 -3.32 2.20
C ALA A 91 -6.69 -1.81 1.90
N LEU A 92 -5.45 -1.30 1.75
CA LEU A 92 -5.20 0.09 1.36
C LEU A 92 -5.73 0.40 -0.05
N ILE A 93 -5.62 -0.52 -1.02
CA ILE A 93 -6.20 -0.32 -2.36
C ILE A 93 -7.73 -0.18 -2.27
N ILE A 94 -8.39 -1.07 -1.52
CA ILE A 94 -9.85 -1.00 -1.32
C ILE A 94 -10.22 0.33 -0.63
N PHE A 95 -9.46 0.72 0.39
CA PHE A 95 -9.67 1.99 1.09
C PHE A 95 -9.51 3.20 0.16
N LEU A 96 -8.46 3.22 -0.67
CA LEU A 96 -8.24 4.27 -1.66
C LEU A 96 -9.35 4.34 -2.71
N ALA A 97 -10.03 3.21 -3.02
CA ALA A 97 -11.17 3.21 -3.92
C ALA A 97 -12.38 3.90 -3.29
N PHE A 98 -12.61 3.70 -1.98
CA PHE A 98 -13.60 4.48 -1.23
C PHE A 98 -13.23 5.96 -1.19
N ALA A 99 -11.95 6.29 -0.94
CA ALA A 99 -11.48 7.67 -0.96
C ALA A 99 -11.71 8.34 -2.33
N PHE A 100 -11.49 7.62 -3.43
CA PHE A 100 -11.81 8.08 -4.78
C PHE A 100 -13.31 8.40 -4.93
N VAL A 101 -14.20 7.51 -4.47
CA VAL A 101 -15.65 7.76 -4.50
C VAL A 101 -16.00 8.99 -3.66
N THR A 102 -15.40 9.18 -2.48
CA THR A 102 -15.58 10.40 -1.67
C THR A 102 -15.12 11.64 -2.42
N GLN A 103 -13.97 11.62 -3.10
CA GLN A 103 -13.53 12.77 -3.90
C GLN A 103 -14.51 13.12 -5.03
N LEU A 104 -15.05 12.12 -5.72
CA LEU A 104 -16.03 12.34 -6.79
C LEU A 104 -17.35 12.91 -6.26
N THR A 105 -17.82 12.44 -5.10
CA THR A 105 -19.16 12.74 -4.58
C THR A 105 -19.21 13.95 -3.66
N ALA A 106 -18.17 14.15 -2.82
CA ALA A 106 -18.12 15.21 -1.83
C ALA A 106 -17.17 16.36 -2.21
N MET A 107 -16.19 16.11 -3.08
CA MET A 107 -15.17 17.10 -3.45
C MET A 107 -15.23 17.49 -4.94
N HIS A 108 -16.35 17.23 -5.62
CA HIS A 108 -16.56 17.58 -7.04
C HIS A 108 -15.46 17.07 -8.00
N GLY A 109 -14.79 15.97 -7.66
CA GLY A 109 -13.71 15.39 -8.45
C GLY A 109 -12.33 16.04 -8.26
N GLU A 110 -12.19 17.01 -7.36
CA GLU A 110 -10.88 17.58 -7.03
C GLU A 110 -9.94 16.45 -6.59
N ASN A 111 -8.70 16.42 -7.09
CA ASN A 111 -7.68 15.42 -6.72
C ASN A 111 -8.11 13.94 -6.89
N ALA A 112 -9.16 13.63 -7.66
CA ALA A 112 -9.67 12.26 -7.82
C ALA A 112 -8.66 11.31 -8.49
N GLY A 113 -7.63 11.84 -9.17
CA GLY A 113 -6.54 11.04 -9.72
C GLY A 113 -5.52 10.54 -8.69
N THR A 114 -5.39 11.22 -7.55
CA THR A 114 -4.34 10.97 -6.55
C THR A 114 -4.35 9.54 -5.99
N PRO A 115 -5.51 8.93 -5.65
CA PRO A 115 -5.55 7.56 -5.16
C PRO A 115 -4.91 6.54 -6.11
N PHE A 116 -5.05 6.70 -7.43
CA PHE A 116 -4.51 5.76 -8.41
C PHE A 116 -2.98 5.71 -8.44
N ILE A 117 -2.33 6.84 -8.15
CA ILE A 117 -0.86 6.94 -8.06
C ILE A 117 -0.35 6.01 -6.95
N PHE A 118 -1.09 5.86 -5.85
CA PHE A 118 -0.73 4.97 -4.75
C PHE A 118 -1.22 3.54 -4.96
N MET A 119 -2.37 3.34 -5.60
CA MET A 119 -2.89 2.00 -5.90
C MET A 119 -1.93 1.19 -6.78
N ALA A 120 -1.30 1.80 -7.78
CA ALA A 120 -0.38 1.11 -8.68
C ALA A 120 0.81 0.43 -7.93
N PRO A 121 1.61 1.15 -7.12
CA PRO A 121 2.68 0.52 -6.35
C PRO A 121 2.16 -0.44 -5.26
N LEU A 122 1.01 -0.17 -4.65
CA LEU A 122 0.38 -1.12 -3.72
C LEU A 122 0.01 -2.44 -4.43
N ALA A 123 -0.50 -2.36 -5.65
CA ALA A 123 -0.86 -3.54 -6.44
C ALA A 123 0.38 -4.39 -6.76
N VAL A 124 1.53 -3.76 -7.05
CA VAL A 124 2.81 -4.46 -7.23
C VAL A 124 3.20 -5.23 -5.95
N ILE A 125 3.05 -4.60 -4.77
CA ILE A 125 3.33 -5.25 -3.48
C ILE A 125 2.38 -6.44 -3.25
N ALA A 126 1.08 -6.22 -3.43
CA ALA A 126 0.04 -7.24 -3.25
C ALA A 126 0.26 -8.44 -4.18
N TRP A 127 0.59 -8.18 -5.45
CA TRP A 127 0.83 -9.20 -6.45
C TRP A 127 2.08 -10.04 -6.16
N ASN A 128 3.16 -9.39 -5.70
CA ASN A 128 4.41 -10.07 -5.33
C ASN A 128 4.24 -10.94 -4.07
N ARG A 129 3.40 -10.51 -3.12
CA ARG A 129 3.16 -11.19 -1.83
C ARG A 129 1.99 -12.17 -1.85
N ARG A 130 1.26 -12.31 -2.98
CA ARG A 130 0.02 -13.10 -3.06
C ARG A 130 0.15 -14.55 -2.57
N ALA A 131 1.30 -15.19 -2.79
CA ALA A 131 1.54 -16.57 -2.35
C ALA A 131 1.64 -16.66 -0.82
N GLU A 132 2.35 -15.71 -0.19
CA GLU A 132 2.43 -15.60 1.27
C GLU A 132 1.04 -15.27 1.86
N THR A 133 0.29 -14.37 1.22
CA THR A 133 -1.10 -14.06 1.60
C THR A 133 -2.00 -15.29 1.57
N ALA A 134 -1.93 -16.08 0.49
CA ALA A 134 -2.71 -17.30 0.35
C ALA A 134 -2.34 -18.35 1.40
N GLU A 135 -1.07 -18.47 1.78
CA GLU A 135 -0.64 -19.34 2.87
C GLU A 135 -1.24 -18.92 4.22
N LEU A 136 -1.25 -17.61 4.52
CA LEU A 136 -1.85 -17.09 5.75
C LEU A 136 -3.35 -17.38 5.84
N LEU A 137 -4.07 -17.32 4.73
CA LEU A 137 -5.49 -17.66 4.67
C LEU A 137 -5.77 -19.15 4.77
N ARG A 138 -4.81 -20.00 4.38
CA ARG A 138 -4.94 -21.46 4.36
C ARG A 138 -4.54 -22.15 5.66
N ARG A 139 -3.88 -21.48 6.61
CA ARG A 139 -3.53 -22.09 7.89
C ARG A 139 -4.80 -22.29 8.73
N PRO A 140 -5.22 -23.55 9.02
CA PRO A 140 -6.26 -23.78 10.00
C PRO A 140 -5.75 -23.29 11.36
N ARG A 141 -6.60 -22.54 12.06
CA ARG A 141 -6.35 -22.09 13.43
C ARG A 141 -6.57 -23.22 14.42
#